data_AF-A0A534TBS8-F1
#
_entry.id   AF-A0A534TBS8-F1
#
_cell.length_a   1.000
_cell.length_b   1.000
_cell.length_c   1.000
_cell.angle_alpha   90.00
_cell.angle_beta   90.00
_cell.angle_gamma   90.00
#
_symmetry.space_group_name_H-M   'P 1'
#
loop_
_entity.id
_entity.type
_entity.pdbx_description
1 polymer ?
#
loop_
_entity_poly.entity_id
_entity_poly.type
_entity_poly.pdbx_seq_one_letter_code
_entity_poly.pdbx_strand_id
1 'polypeptide(L)'
;MTADVARVDDLVRLRPWPEITYTSQGRTVLAMRHDDGTIHDEPHCGLFVHETRMLSRYSYTIDGDTPLPIALSNVAQHSWLGYYAALPPERRRTSADRRRMEVAQHSLELRVSRYVGGGMHEDLDCTNFTQQPTRFALAILVDADFADQAHAASASPPGRVRRIWDADRRELRFEYHAEPSDVRGPTREGIAVARALALRIVRADSVPSCDDHGIRFEVELMAHASWHACLDVVPTVEGEVLLPCYGCRSFVPQENHYDRIRHVFLAESTRVQVESGATLAPVVVGAVEQATRDLASLRLHDLDVHERAWTVAAGLPTYVALFGRDTLTAAWQAELLGPELMQGTLEVLARFQGRGVDNWRDEQPGRMLHEAHTSPSALLGCDPRRRYYGSVTTSGFYPVVVAELWHWTGDRELVRRFVRPALDGLRWLDTYAARHGGFYYHRRSRRLPRARSKASSVSRSSISRRCCGGSVTRMERGGSTAKPAS
;
A
#
# COMPACT_ATOMS: atom_id res chain seq x y z
N MET A 1 -39.24 -31.70 -21.07
CA MET A 1 -38.47 -30.48 -21.35
C MET A 1 -37.69 -30.11 -20.11
N THR A 2 -36.55 -30.77 -19.91
CA THR A 2 -35.56 -30.44 -18.89
C THR A 2 -34.56 -29.49 -19.54
N ALA A 3 -34.61 -28.22 -19.16
CA ALA A 3 -33.66 -27.23 -19.63
C ALA A 3 -32.27 -27.56 -19.04
N ASP A 4 -31.34 -27.81 -19.94
CA ASP A 4 -29.91 -27.98 -19.67
C ASP A 4 -29.38 -26.70 -19.02
N VAL A 5 -29.05 -26.76 -17.73
CA VAL A 5 -28.26 -25.74 -17.05
C VAL A 5 -26.83 -25.93 -17.52
N ALA A 6 -26.49 -25.26 -18.63
CA ALA A 6 -25.13 -25.22 -19.15
C ALA A 6 -24.16 -24.77 -18.03
N ARG A 7 -23.16 -25.61 -17.79
CA ARG A 7 -22.10 -25.43 -16.80
C ARG A 7 -21.42 -24.08 -16.97
N VAL A 8 -21.47 -23.25 -15.93
CA VAL A 8 -20.74 -21.99 -15.79
C VAL A 8 -19.25 -22.26 -15.44
N ASP A 9 -18.67 -23.33 -15.98
CA ASP A 9 -17.30 -23.76 -15.67
C ASP A 9 -16.24 -23.08 -16.57
N ASP A 10 -16.67 -22.39 -17.65
CA ASP A 10 -15.77 -21.72 -18.62
C ASP A 10 -15.55 -20.22 -18.36
N LEU A 11 -16.16 -19.63 -17.31
CA LEU A 11 -15.86 -18.26 -16.93
C LEU A 11 -14.59 -18.22 -16.08
N VAL A 12 -13.61 -17.41 -16.52
CA VAL A 12 -12.43 -17.07 -15.72
C VAL A 12 -12.91 -16.49 -14.38
N ARG A 13 -12.89 -17.32 -13.34
CA ARG A 13 -13.21 -16.89 -11.98
C ARG A 13 -12.04 -16.05 -11.49
N LEU A 14 -12.11 -14.75 -11.74
CA LEU A 14 -11.20 -13.78 -11.13
C LEU A 14 -11.30 -13.98 -9.62
N ARG A 15 -10.21 -14.44 -9.00
CA ARG A 15 -10.05 -14.46 -7.54
C ARG A 15 -9.22 -13.23 -7.18
N PRO A 16 -9.83 -12.04 -7.04
CA PRO A 16 -9.09 -10.85 -6.61
C PRO A 16 -8.64 -11.08 -5.17
N TRP A 17 -7.40 -11.56 -4.96
CA TRP A 17 -6.74 -11.80 -3.66
C TRP A 17 -7.72 -11.91 -2.47
N PRO A 18 -8.67 -12.86 -2.48
CA PRO A 18 -9.84 -12.81 -1.60
C PRO A 18 -9.51 -13.15 -0.14
N GLU A 19 -8.23 -13.30 0.18
CA GLU A 19 -7.71 -13.82 1.42
C GLU A 19 -6.99 -12.75 2.25
N ILE A 20 -6.87 -11.49 1.76
CA ILE A 20 -6.19 -10.42 2.49
C ILE A 20 -7.07 -9.16 2.58
N THR A 21 -7.16 -8.63 3.79
CA THR A 21 -7.78 -7.34 4.11
C THR A 21 -6.71 -6.30 4.37
N TYR A 22 -6.83 -5.13 3.76
CA TYR A 22 -5.87 -4.03 3.89
C TYR A 22 -6.48 -2.87 4.67
N THR A 23 -5.75 -2.37 5.66
CA THR A 23 -6.03 -1.11 6.36
C THR A 23 -4.80 -0.23 6.25
N SER A 24 -4.92 1.00 5.79
CA SER A 24 -3.76 1.84 5.48
C SER A 24 -3.99 3.33 5.68
N GLN A 25 -2.89 4.03 5.95
CA GLN A 25 -2.83 5.48 5.93
C GLN A 25 -1.37 5.89 5.65
N GLY A 26 -1.15 6.67 4.58
CA GLY A 26 0.20 7.04 4.15
C GLY A 26 1.06 5.80 3.82
N ARG A 27 2.25 5.73 4.44
CA ARG A 27 3.19 4.60 4.26
C ARG A 27 3.01 3.45 5.26
N THR A 28 1.97 3.50 6.09
CA THR A 28 1.62 2.43 7.01
C THR A 28 0.49 1.60 6.43
N VAL A 29 0.73 0.31 6.24
CA VAL A 29 -0.22 -0.65 5.66
C VAL A 29 -0.27 -1.89 6.53
N LEU A 30 -1.42 -2.14 7.11
CA LEU A 30 -1.76 -3.38 7.80
C LEU A 30 -2.42 -4.33 6.80
N ALA A 31 -1.76 -5.44 6.50
CA ALA A 31 -2.28 -6.53 5.67
C ALA A 31 -2.54 -7.75 6.55
N MET A 32 -3.79 -8.22 6.58
CA MET A 32 -4.24 -9.30 7.47
C MET A 32 -4.98 -10.35 6.67
N ARG A 33 -5.03 -11.59 7.15
CA ARG A 33 -5.90 -12.60 6.54
C ARG A 33 -7.36 -12.15 6.64
N HIS A 34 -8.12 -12.35 5.58
CA HIS A 34 -9.52 -11.92 5.51
C HIS A 34 -10.45 -12.77 6.38
N ASP A 35 -10.12 -14.04 6.60
CA ASP A 35 -10.94 -15.00 7.33
C ASP A 35 -10.89 -14.84 8.85
N ASP A 36 -9.75 -14.41 9.40
CA ASP A 36 -9.55 -14.26 10.84
C ASP A 36 -9.10 -12.86 11.28
N GLY A 37 -8.74 -11.96 10.36
CA GLY A 37 -8.30 -10.61 10.71
C GLY A 37 -6.99 -10.57 11.49
N THR A 38 -6.12 -11.57 11.34
CA THR A 38 -4.83 -11.65 12.03
C THR A 38 -3.68 -11.78 11.03
N ILE A 39 -2.45 -11.71 11.56
CA ILE A 39 -1.20 -11.85 10.80
C ILE A 39 -0.54 -13.15 11.24
N HIS A 40 -0.29 -14.06 10.30
CA HIS A 40 0.54 -15.25 10.51
C HIS A 40 1.77 -15.17 9.61
N ASP A 41 2.60 -16.22 9.61
CA ASP A 41 3.92 -16.26 8.96
C ASP A 41 3.85 -16.28 7.41
N GLU A 42 2.80 -15.69 6.78
CA GLU A 42 2.72 -15.54 5.34
C GLU A 42 3.44 -14.27 4.85
N PRO A 43 4.15 -14.31 3.71
CA PRO A 43 4.87 -13.17 3.15
C PRO A 43 4.04 -11.90 2.89
N HIS A 44 2.73 -12.06 2.67
CA HIS A 44 1.85 -10.98 2.23
C HIS A 44 1.02 -10.37 3.36
N CYS A 45 1.08 -10.98 4.55
CA CYS A 45 0.50 -10.44 5.78
C CYS A 45 1.60 -9.73 6.58
N GLY A 46 1.21 -8.66 7.27
CA GLY A 46 2.12 -7.89 8.11
C GLY A 46 1.67 -6.46 8.36
N LEU A 47 2.30 -5.81 9.34
CA LEU A 47 2.29 -4.35 9.44
C LEU A 47 3.50 -3.81 8.68
N PHE A 48 3.25 -3.20 7.54
CA PHE A 48 4.27 -2.61 6.69
C PHE A 48 4.37 -1.11 6.96
N VAL A 49 5.58 -0.62 7.20
CA VAL A 49 5.89 0.80 7.40
C VAL A 49 7.11 1.14 6.56
N HIS A 50 6.98 2.11 5.66
CA HIS A 50 8.06 2.47 4.72
C HIS A 50 8.65 1.25 3.98
N GLU A 51 7.77 0.39 3.47
CA GLU A 51 8.09 -0.84 2.73
C GLU A 51 8.87 -1.91 3.53
N THR A 52 8.84 -1.81 4.87
CA THR A 52 9.34 -2.86 5.77
C THR A 52 8.21 -3.52 6.54
N ARG A 53 8.17 -4.85 6.52
CA ARG A 53 7.31 -5.65 7.38
C ARG A 53 7.80 -5.60 8.83
N MET A 54 7.25 -4.70 9.63
CA MET A 54 7.63 -4.54 11.03
C MET A 54 6.95 -5.55 11.95
N LEU A 55 5.73 -6.00 11.60
CA LEU A 55 5.09 -7.17 12.24
C LEU A 55 4.97 -8.29 11.21
N SER A 56 5.55 -9.44 11.52
CA SER A 56 5.43 -10.67 10.73
C SER A 56 4.40 -11.64 11.31
N ARG A 57 4.06 -11.49 12.60
CA ARG A 57 3.00 -12.25 13.27
C ARG A 57 2.26 -11.36 14.26
N TYR A 58 0.95 -11.47 14.28
CA TYR A 58 0.07 -10.71 15.17
C TYR A 58 -1.31 -11.39 15.26
N SER A 59 -1.51 -12.24 16.26
CA SER A 59 -2.75 -13.01 16.44
C SER A 59 -3.11 -13.18 17.91
N TYR A 60 -4.34 -13.62 18.17
CA TYR A 60 -4.89 -13.71 19.52
C TYR A 60 -5.17 -15.15 19.91
N THR A 61 -4.98 -15.45 21.19
CA THR A 61 -5.46 -16.69 21.80
C THR A 61 -6.14 -16.41 23.14
N ILE A 62 -7.16 -17.20 23.46
CA ILE A 62 -7.82 -17.24 24.77
C ILE A 62 -7.56 -18.63 25.34
N ASP A 63 -6.81 -18.69 26.45
CA ASP A 63 -6.26 -19.91 27.05
C ASP A 63 -5.52 -20.83 26.06
N GLY A 64 -4.86 -20.24 25.07
CA GLY A 64 -4.13 -20.95 24.03
C GLY A 64 -4.95 -21.42 22.83
N ASP A 65 -6.28 -21.24 22.82
CA ASP A 65 -7.10 -21.49 21.63
C ASP A 65 -7.31 -20.21 20.82
N THR A 66 -7.34 -20.31 19.50
CA THR A 66 -7.72 -19.21 18.61
C THR A 66 -9.22 -18.90 18.75
N PRO A 67 -9.61 -17.65 19.04
CA PRO A 67 -11.03 -17.29 19.14
C PRO A 67 -11.69 -17.33 17.75
N LEU A 68 -12.98 -17.67 17.71
CA LEU A 68 -13.74 -17.84 16.48
C LEU A 68 -14.11 -16.46 15.90
N PRO A 69 -13.68 -16.09 14.67
CA PRO A 69 -14.12 -14.86 14.02
C PRO A 69 -15.62 -14.91 13.70
N ILE A 70 -16.35 -13.85 14.08
CA ILE A 70 -17.79 -13.70 13.87
C ILE A 70 -18.08 -12.67 12.77
N ALA A 71 -17.46 -11.49 12.87
CA ALA A 71 -17.63 -10.41 11.90
C ALA A 71 -16.35 -9.58 11.83
N LEU A 72 -15.83 -9.37 10.62
CA LEU A 72 -14.59 -8.67 10.35
C LEU A 72 -14.84 -7.63 9.26
N SER A 73 -14.48 -6.36 9.47
CA SER A 73 -14.81 -5.31 8.51
C SER A 73 -13.88 -4.09 8.60
N ASN A 74 -13.57 -3.52 7.43
CA ASN A 74 -13.05 -2.16 7.34
C ASN A 74 -14.21 -1.17 7.57
N VAL A 75 -14.08 -0.33 8.60
CA VAL A 75 -15.02 0.78 8.83
C VAL A 75 -14.68 1.96 7.90
N ALA A 76 -13.38 2.20 7.70
CA ALA A 76 -12.80 3.14 6.76
C ALA A 76 -11.46 2.56 6.27
N GLN A 77 -10.79 3.22 5.32
CA GLN A 77 -9.50 2.73 4.84
C GLN A 77 -8.46 2.57 5.97
N HIS A 78 -8.47 3.47 6.96
CA HIS A 78 -7.51 3.50 8.04
C HIS A 78 -8.00 2.84 9.34
N SER A 79 -9.22 2.29 9.36
CA SER A 79 -9.81 1.73 10.58
C SER A 79 -10.54 0.42 10.33
N TRP A 80 -10.34 -0.54 11.23
CA TRP A 80 -10.85 -1.90 11.11
C TRP A 80 -11.46 -2.38 12.43
N LEU A 81 -12.48 -3.23 12.33
CA LEU A 81 -13.21 -3.78 13.46
C LEU A 81 -13.42 -5.28 13.30
N GLY A 82 -13.12 -6.04 14.35
CA GLY A 82 -13.31 -7.49 14.42
C GLY A 82 -14.06 -7.89 15.68
N TYR A 83 -14.99 -8.81 15.52
CA TYR A 83 -15.70 -9.49 16.61
C TYR A 83 -15.33 -10.96 16.59
N TYR A 84 -14.92 -11.46 17.74
CA TYR A 84 -14.52 -12.83 17.96
C TYR A 84 -15.27 -13.40 19.15
N ALA A 85 -15.49 -14.70 19.13
CA ALA A 85 -16.13 -15.40 20.24
C ALA A 85 -15.27 -16.58 20.70
N ALA A 86 -15.22 -16.80 22.01
CA ALA A 86 -14.55 -17.93 22.64
C ALA A 86 -15.48 -18.63 23.62
N LEU A 87 -15.26 -19.94 23.81
CA LEU A 87 -15.93 -20.70 24.84
C LEU A 87 -15.25 -20.44 26.20
N PRO A 88 -16.03 -20.34 27.29
CA PRO A 88 -15.49 -20.33 28.63
C PRO A 88 -14.68 -21.61 28.89
N PRO A 89 -13.62 -21.55 29.72
CA PRO A 89 -12.70 -22.67 29.92
C PRO A 89 -13.41 -23.93 30.46
N GLU A 90 -14.46 -23.73 31.25
CA GLU A 90 -15.27 -24.76 31.89
C GLU A 90 -16.04 -25.66 30.89
N ARG A 91 -16.23 -25.22 29.64
CA ARG A 91 -17.03 -25.92 28.62
C ARG A 91 -16.23 -26.45 27.43
N ARG A 92 -14.89 -26.44 27.49
CA ARG A 92 -13.98 -26.87 26.40
C ARG A 92 -14.12 -28.32 25.88
N ARG A 93 -14.89 -29.18 26.57
CA ARG A 93 -14.95 -30.64 26.33
C ARG A 93 -15.97 -31.12 25.26
N THR A 94 -16.58 -30.23 24.47
CA THR A 94 -17.55 -30.62 23.44
C THR A 94 -16.94 -30.67 22.03
N SER A 95 -17.46 -31.57 21.18
CA SER A 95 -17.01 -31.81 19.80
C SER A 95 -17.15 -30.57 18.90
N ALA A 96 -16.33 -30.47 17.85
CA ALA A 96 -16.23 -29.28 16.98
C ALA A 96 -17.58 -28.78 16.43
N ASP A 97 -18.51 -29.69 16.08
CA ASP A 97 -19.84 -29.34 15.57
C ASP A 97 -20.79 -28.78 16.66
N ARG A 98 -20.56 -29.10 17.94
CA ARG A 98 -21.31 -28.52 19.07
C ARG A 98 -20.77 -27.16 19.50
N ARG A 99 -19.49 -26.85 19.24
CA ARG A 99 -18.84 -25.59 19.63
C ARG A 99 -19.53 -24.37 19.01
N ARG A 100 -19.90 -24.40 17.73
CA ARG A 100 -20.56 -23.24 17.08
C ARG A 100 -21.93 -22.91 17.67
N MET A 101 -22.70 -23.92 18.06
CA MET A 101 -24.03 -23.74 18.66
C MET A 101 -23.94 -23.28 20.13
N GLU A 102 -22.95 -23.76 20.88
CA GLU A 102 -22.72 -23.41 22.29
C GLU A 102 -22.12 -22.01 22.46
N VAL A 103 -21.25 -21.57 21.54
CA VAL A 103 -20.69 -20.20 21.52
C VAL A 103 -21.80 -19.15 21.40
N ALA A 104 -22.88 -19.43 20.66
CA ALA A 104 -24.00 -18.50 20.50
C ALA A 104 -24.84 -18.30 21.78
N GLN A 105 -24.70 -19.16 22.79
CA GLN A 105 -25.54 -19.15 24.00
C GLN A 105 -24.77 -18.73 25.27
N HIS A 106 -23.44 -18.87 25.29
CA HIS A 106 -22.58 -18.61 26.46
C HIS A 106 -21.16 -18.16 26.08
N SER A 107 -21.00 -17.05 25.34
CA SER A 107 -19.70 -16.59 24.83
C SER A 107 -18.95 -15.64 25.77
N LEU A 108 -17.62 -15.77 25.75
CA LEU A 108 -16.74 -14.63 25.90
C LEU A 108 -16.62 -13.96 24.52
N GLU A 109 -16.90 -12.67 24.44
CA GLU A 109 -16.66 -11.89 23.22
C GLU A 109 -15.32 -11.15 23.34
N LEU A 110 -14.52 -11.18 22.28
CA LEU A 110 -13.38 -10.29 22.09
C LEU A 110 -13.70 -9.37 20.91
N ARG A 111 -13.77 -8.07 21.18
CA ARG A 111 -13.87 -7.01 20.17
C ARG A 111 -12.49 -6.38 19.99
N VAL A 112 -12.06 -6.28 18.74
CA VAL A 112 -10.76 -5.72 18.35
C VAL A 112 -11.00 -4.53 17.43
N SER A 113 -10.54 -3.36 17.85
CA SER A 113 -10.61 -2.14 17.03
C SER A 113 -9.20 -1.71 16.67
N ARG A 114 -8.92 -1.48 15.39
CA ARG A 114 -7.59 -1.07 14.92
C ARG A 114 -7.67 0.21 14.12
N TYR A 115 -6.67 1.07 14.31
CA TYR A 115 -6.50 2.31 13.57
C TYR A 115 -5.06 2.43 13.09
N VAL A 116 -4.88 2.80 11.82
CA VAL A 116 -3.57 2.89 11.18
C VAL A 116 -3.26 4.34 10.79
N GLY A 117 -2.08 4.83 11.16
CA GLY A 117 -1.59 6.17 10.80
C GLY A 117 -0.41 6.55 11.69
N GLY A 118 0.77 6.77 11.10
CA GLY A 118 2.05 6.88 11.82
C GLY A 118 2.52 5.53 12.36
N GLY A 119 1.70 4.88 13.18
CA GLY A 119 1.82 3.50 13.62
C GLY A 119 0.47 2.77 13.54
N MET A 120 0.18 1.94 14.53
CA MET A 120 -1.14 1.34 14.71
C MET A 120 -1.59 1.48 16.16
N HIS A 121 -2.83 1.92 16.39
CA HIS A 121 -3.49 1.84 17.69
C HIS A 121 -4.46 0.67 17.70
N GLU A 122 -4.55 -0.04 18.82
CA GLU A 122 -5.48 -1.15 18.99
C GLU A 122 -6.18 -1.11 20.35
N ASP A 123 -7.50 -1.28 20.32
CA ASP A 123 -8.33 -1.54 21.49
C ASP A 123 -8.77 -3.00 21.50
N LEU A 124 -8.58 -3.65 22.64
CA LEU A 124 -9.06 -5.00 22.96
C LEU A 124 -10.12 -4.89 24.06
N ASP A 125 -11.36 -5.22 23.74
CA ASP A 125 -12.44 -5.30 24.72
C ASP A 125 -12.91 -6.75 24.84
N CYS A 126 -12.82 -7.32 26.04
CA CYS A 126 -13.39 -8.63 26.34
C CYS A 126 -14.67 -8.46 27.16
N THR A 127 -15.77 -9.10 26.76
CA THR A 127 -17.03 -9.08 27.51
C THR A 127 -17.49 -10.50 27.83
N ASN A 128 -17.84 -10.73 29.09
CA ASN A 128 -18.37 -12.01 29.54
C ASN A 128 -19.90 -12.03 29.45
N PHE A 129 -20.48 -12.64 28.41
CA PHE A 129 -21.93 -12.77 28.26
C PHE A 129 -22.52 -13.98 29.00
N THR A 130 -21.71 -14.69 29.79
CA THR A 130 -22.19 -15.80 30.62
C THR A 130 -22.80 -15.30 31.94
N GLN A 131 -23.48 -16.20 32.64
CA GLN A 131 -24.06 -15.94 33.97
C GLN A 131 -23.08 -16.25 35.12
N GLN A 132 -21.82 -16.58 34.82
CA GLN A 132 -20.84 -17.02 35.82
C GLN A 132 -19.54 -16.20 35.72
N PRO A 133 -18.86 -15.94 36.85
CA PRO A 133 -17.51 -15.38 36.81
C PRO A 133 -16.58 -16.31 36.01
N THR A 134 -15.78 -15.74 35.12
CA THR A 134 -14.87 -16.50 34.27
C THR A 134 -13.45 -15.92 34.37
N ARG A 135 -12.47 -16.80 34.49
CA ARG A 135 -11.04 -16.48 34.46
C ARG A 135 -10.41 -17.12 33.25
N PHE A 136 -9.61 -16.36 32.50
CA PHE A 136 -8.93 -16.84 31.30
C PHE A 136 -7.69 -15.98 31.03
N ALA A 137 -6.79 -16.52 30.22
CA ALA A 137 -5.63 -15.81 29.74
C ALA A 137 -5.82 -15.36 28.30
N LEU A 138 -5.81 -14.06 28.07
CA LEU A 138 -5.73 -13.48 26.73
C LEU A 138 -4.26 -13.28 26.35
N ALA A 139 -3.82 -13.84 25.24
CA ALA A 139 -2.47 -13.63 24.74
C ALA A 139 -2.47 -13.09 23.30
N ILE A 140 -1.61 -12.10 23.08
CA ILE A 140 -1.27 -11.53 21.77
C ILE A 140 0.05 -12.18 21.34
N LEU A 141 0.00 -13.03 20.33
CA LEU A 141 1.18 -13.66 19.74
C LEU A 141 1.79 -12.69 18.73
N VAL A 142 3.07 -12.35 18.90
CA VAL A 142 3.71 -11.29 18.12
C VAL A 142 5.14 -11.65 17.73
N ASP A 143 5.47 -11.39 16.47
CA ASP A 143 6.84 -11.49 15.95
C ASP A 143 7.11 -10.39 14.91
N ALA A 144 8.39 -10.08 14.71
CA ALA A 144 8.87 -9.03 13.83
C ALA A 144 10.13 -9.48 13.08
N ASP A 145 10.12 -9.35 11.75
CA ASP A 145 11.24 -9.76 10.91
C ASP A 145 11.95 -8.61 10.19
N PHE A 146 11.28 -7.47 9.95
CA PHE A 146 11.78 -6.34 9.18
C PHE A 146 12.08 -6.66 7.71
N ALA A 147 11.36 -7.62 7.13
CA ALA A 147 11.53 -8.00 5.73
C ALA A 147 11.09 -6.89 4.75
N ASP A 148 11.73 -6.86 3.57
CA ASP A 148 11.32 -5.99 2.46
C ASP A 148 9.99 -6.47 1.87
N GLN A 149 9.02 -5.56 1.74
CA GLN A 149 7.69 -5.86 1.24
C GLN A 149 7.67 -6.50 -0.16
N ALA A 150 8.62 -6.16 -1.04
CA ALA A 150 8.71 -6.76 -2.37
C ALA A 150 9.33 -8.17 -2.36
N HIS A 151 10.00 -8.54 -1.27
CA HIS A 151 10.80 -9.77 -1.13
C HIS A 151 10.49 -10.58 0.12
N ALA A 152 9.36 -10.29 0.80
CA ALA A 152 8.97 -10.97 2.04
C ALA A 152 8.85 -12.49 1.90
N ALA A 153 8.73 -12.99 0.66
CA ALA A 153 8.66 -14.42 0.34
C ALA A 153 10.02 -15.09 0.07
N SER A 154 11.11 -14.33 -0.13
CA SER A 154 12.30 -14.83 -0.84
C SER A 154 13.64 -14.66 -0.14
N ALA A 155 13.72 -13.98 1.01
CA ALA A 155 14.91 -14.02 1.86
C ALA A 155 14.62 -13.47 3.26
N SER A 156 15.31 -14.01 4.28
CA SER A 156 15.46 -13.32 5.56
C SER A 156 16.16 -11.98 5.33
N PRO A 157 15.71 -10.89 5.97
CA PRO A 157 16.35 -9.60 5.82
C PRO A 157 17.81 -9.66 6.28
N PRO A 158 18.72 -8.95 5.60
CA PRO A 158 20.10 -8.81 6.09
C PRO A 158 20.08 -8.05 7.43
N GLY A 159 20.90 -8.44 8.39
CA GLY A 159 21.00 -7.76 9.68
C GLY A 159 20.50 -8.60 10.86
N ARG A 160 20.28 -7.93 12.00
CA ARG A 160 19.93 -8.56 13.27
C ARG A 160 18.70 -7.89 13.87
N VAL A 161 17.80 -8.72 14.40
CA VAL A 161 16.64 -8.29 15.17
C VAL A 161 16.89 -8.61 16.65
N ARG A 162 16.71 -7.64 17.53
CA ARG A 162 16.77 -7.81 18.98
C ARG A 162 15.39 -7.58 19.57
N ARG A 163 14.92 -8.55 20.37
CA ARG A 163 13.65 -8.49 21.12
C ARG A 163 13.93 -8.13 22.57
N ILE A 164 13.19 -7.18 23.12
CA ILE A 164 13.40 -6.64 24.47
C ILE A 164 12.03 -6.39 25.10
N TRP A 165 11.81 -6.96 26.29
CA TRP A 165 10.66 -6.62 27.13
C TRP A 165 11.12 -5.69 28.26
N ASP A 166 10.46 -4.54 28.39
CA ASP A 166 10.60 -3.63 29.52
C ASP A 166 9.32 -3.68 30.35
N ALA A 167 9.38 -4.37 31.48
CA ALA A 167 8.23 -4.58 32.37
C ALA A 167 7.75 -3.28 33.02
N ASP A 168 8.67 -2.36 33.34
CA ASP A 168 8.36 -1.09 33.99
C ASP A 168 7.60 -0.17 33.03
N ARG A 169 7.99 -0.18 31.75
CA ARG A 169 7.33 0.57 30.68
C ARG A 169 6.16 -0.16 30.04
N ARG A 170 5.98 -1.45 30.36
CA ARG A 170 5.00 -2.35 29.72
C ARG A 170 5.13 -2.30 28.19
N GLU A 171 6.38 -2.40 27.72
CA GLU A 171 6.76 -2.22 26.32
C GLU A 171 7.52 -3.45 25.80
N LEU A 172 7.01 -4.06 24.73
CA LEU A 172 7.75 -5.05 23.95
C LEU A 172 8.36 -4.35 22.73
N ARG A 173 9.69 -4.38 22.62
CA ARG A 173 10.43 -3.68 21.56
C ARG A 173 11.23 -4.65 20.71
N PHE A 174 11.12 -4.47 19.40
CA PHE A 174 11.98 -5.09 18.39
C PHE A 174 12.88 -4.01 17.79
N GLU A 175 14.18 -4.24 17.78
CA GLU A 175 15.16 -3.36 17.16
C GLU A 175 15.85 -4.09 16.01
N TYR A 176 15.91 -3.46 14.84
CA TYR A 176 16.55 -3.96 13.65
C TYR A 176 17.68 -3.04 13.22
N HIS A 177 18.85 -3.63 13.02
CA HIS A 177 20.01 -2.94 12.49
C HIS A 177 20.64 -3.77 11.38
N ALA A 178 20.95 -3.12 10.27
CA ALA A 178 21.65 -3.72 9.14
C ALA A 178 22.63 -2.74 8.52
N GLU A 179 23.83 -3.22 8.25
CA GLU A 179 24.87 -2.51 7.54
C GLU A 179 24.99 -3.01 6.10
N PRO A 180 25.50 -2.20 5.15
CA PRO A 180 25.78 -2.67 3.79
C PRO A 180 26.71 -3.89 3.75
N SER A 181 27.54 -4.09 4.78
CA SER A 181 28.40 -5.28 4.94
C SER A 181 27.64 -6.55 5.30
N ASP A 182 26.41 -6.46 5.81
CA ASP A 182 25.59 -7.62 6.16
C ASP A 182 24.93 -8.26 4.91
N VAL A 183 24.93 -7.55 3.78
CA VAL A 183 24.33 -8.01 2.53
C VAL A 183 25.24 -9.01 1.83
N ARG A 184 24.70 -10.19 1.50
CA ARG A 184 25.40 -11.18 0.67
C ARG A 184 25.31 -10.79 -0.81
N GLY A 185 26.23 -9.95 -1.26
CA GLY A 185 26.36 -9.57 -2.67
C GLY A 185 26.97 -8.18 -2.85
N PRO A 186 27.21 -7.75 -4.11
CA PRO A 186 27.60 -6.39 -4.39
C PRO A 186 26.48 -5.44 -3.98
N THR A 187 26.84 -4.54 -3.07
CA THR A 187 26.07 -3.35 -2.71
C THR A 187 26.68 -2.14 -3.42
N ARG A 188 25.86 -1.14 -3.72
CA ARG A 188 26.34 0.13 -4.27
C ARG A 188 25.57 1.28 -3.64
N GLU A 189 26.32 2.23 -3.07
CA GLU A 189 25.76 3.41 -2.39
C GLU A 189 24.80 3.03 -1.24
N GLY A 190 25.04 1.87 -0.63
CA GLY A 190 24.30 1.40 0.53
C GLY A 190 24.58 2.26 1.76
N ILE A 191 23.55 2.50 2.55
CA ILE A 191 23.63 3.13 3.86
C ILE A 191 23.10 2.17 4.92
N ALA A 192 23.56 2.34 6.16
CA ALA A 192 23.02 1.63 7.31
C ALA A 192 21.51 1.85 7.44
N VAL A 193 20.81 0.83 7.91
CA VAL A 193 19.37 0.84 8.18
C VAL A 193 19.15 0.54 9.64
N ALA A 194 18.48 1.45 10.33
CA ALA A 194 18.08 1.31 11.73
C ALA A 194 16.57 1.51 11.87
N ARG A 195 15.86 0.44 12.23
CA ARG A 195 14.40 0.47 12.45
C ARG A 195 14.07 -0.15 13.79
N ALA A 196 12.94 0.24 14.36
CA ALA A 196 12.42 -0.41 15.54
C ALA A 196 10.90 -0.45 15.52
N LEU A 197 10.33 -1.32 16.34
CA LEU A 197 8.90 -1.40 16.60
C LEU A 197 8.70 -1.57 18.09
N ALA A 198 7.92 -0.71 18.71
CA ALA A 198 7.54 -0.82 20.12
C ALA A 198 6.04 -1.07 20.24
N LEU A 199 5.65 -2.16 20.90
CA LEU A 199 4.28 -2.42 21.34
C LEU A 199 4.16 -1.95 22.78
N ARG A 200 3.50 -0.80 22.97
CA ARG A 200 3.32 -0.14 24.26
C ARG A 200 1.92 -0.37 24.78
N ILE A 201 1.81 -0.94 25.98
CA ILE A 201 0.51 -1.13 26.62
C ILE A 201 0.17 0.17 27.35
N VAL A 202 -0.64 1.01 26.72
CA VAL A 202 -1.00 2.35 27.20
C VAL A 202 -1.94 2.24 28.41
N ARG A 203 -2.92 1.35 28.33
CA ARG A 203 -3.85 1.02 29.41
C ARG A 203 -4.21 -0.45 29.33
N ALA A 204 -4.35 -1.08 30.49
CA ALA A 204 -4.93 -2.40 30.61
C ALA A 204 -5.55 -2.55 32.00
N ASP A 205 -6.71 -3.19 32.08
CA ASP A 205 -7.41 -3.46 33.33
C ASP A 205 -6.75 -4.60 34.13
N SER A 206 -5.82 -5.34 33.52
CA SER A 206 -4.94 -6.31 34.19
C SER A 206 -3.47 -6.05 33.90
N VAL A 207 -2.59 -6.57 34.76
CA VAL A 207 -1.13 -6.41 34.60
C VAL A 207 -0.65 -7.29 33.45
N PRO A 208 0.01 -6.71 32.43
CA PRO A 208 0.57 -7.49 31.35
C PRO A 208 1.84 -8.22 31.77
N SER A 209 2.04 -9.41 31.22
CA SER A 209 3.31 -10.11 31.21
C SER A 209 3.75 -10.37 29.76
N CYS A 210 5.02 -10.71 29.58
CA CYS A 210 5.56 -11.04 28.28
C CYS A 210 6.43 -12.30 28.39
N ASP A 211 6.23 -13.24 27.48
CA ASP A 211 7.03 -14.46 27.32
C ASP A 211 7.74 -14.45 25.96
N ASP A 212 8.25 -15.59 25.49
CA ASP A 212 8.93 -15.68 24.20
C ASP A 212 7.98 -15.55 23.00
N HIS A 213 6.68 -15.74 23.19
CA HIS A 213 5.66 -15.76 22.13
C HIS A 213 4.91 -14.44 21.99
N GLY A 214 4.80 -13.66 23.07
CA GLY A 214 4.16 -12.36 23.01
C GLY A 214 3.74 -11.79 24.36
N ILE A 215 2.62 -11.08 24.36
CA ILE A 215 2.09 -10.36 25.53
C ILE A 215 0.88 -11.15 26.06
N ARG A 216 0.79 -11.30 27.38
CA ARG A 216 -0.27 -12.05 28.05
C ARG A 216 -0.94 -11.22 29.14
N PHE A 217 -2.25 -11.39 29.26
CA PHE A 217 -3.10 -10.79 30.28
C PHE A 217 -3.86 -11.91 30.99
N GLU A 218 -3.72 -11.99 32.30
CA GLU A 218 -4.63 -12.80 33.12
C GLU A 218 -5.88 -11.97 33.42
N VAL A 219 -7.03 -12.43 32.94
CA VAL A 219 -8.29 -11.69 32.96
C VAL A 219 -9.30 -12.41 33.85
N GLU A 220 -9.90 -11.68 34.79
CA GLU A 220 -11.01 -12.15 35.62
C GLU A 220 -12.23 -11.26 35.38
N LEU A 221 -13.32 -11.85 34.91
CA LEU A 221 -14.56 -11.15 34.58
C LEU A 221 -15.75 -11.74 35.31
N MET A 222 -16.47 -10.90 36.04
CA MET A 222 -17.80 -11.24 36.55
C MET A 222 -18.80 -11.44 35.39
N ALA A 223 -19.95 -12.04 35.68
CA ALA A 223 -21.04 -12.14 34.72
C ALA A 223 -21.41 -10.75 34.18
N HIS A 224 -21.50 -10.61 32.85
CA HIS A 224 -21.82 -9.37 32.12
C HIS A 224 -20.80 -8.23 32.28
N ALA A 225 -19.65 -8.47 32.90
CA ALA A 225 -18.58 -7.48 33.01
C ALA A 225 -17.71 -7.45 31.74
N SER A 226 -17.02 -6.32 31.56
CA SER A 226 -16.06 -6.13 30.47
C SER A 226 -14.67 -5.77 31.01
N TRP A 227 -13.66 -6.18 30.25
CA TRP A 227 -12.24 -5.89 30.47
C TRP A 227 -11.71 -5.17 29.23
N HIS A 228 -10.82 -4.22 29.44
CA HIS A 228 -10.25 -3.41 28.37
C HIS A 228 -8.72 -3.32 28.45
N ALA A 229 -8.08 -3.35 27.28
CA ALA A 229 -6.72 -2.87 27.10
C ALA A 229 -6.59 -2.09 25.79
N CYS A 230 -5.70 -1.09 25.78
CA CYS A 230 -5.31 -0.39 24.56
C CYS A 230 -3.80 -0.30 24.46
N LEU A 231 -3.31 -0.48 23.23
CA LEU A 231 -1.90 -0.59 22.94
C LEU A 231 -1.54 0.17 21.67
N ASP A 232 -0.36 0.77 21.72
CA ASP A 232 0.24 1.51 20.60
C ASP A 232 1.36 0.68 20.01
N VAL A 233 1.27 0.43 18.71
CA VAL A 233 2.35 -0.13 17.91
C VAL A 233 3.07 1.03 17.22
N VAL A 234 4.23 1.37 17.76
CA VAL A 234 5.00 2.57 17.44
C VAL A 234 6.25 2.20 16.63
N PRO A 235 6.25 2.40 15.31
CA PRO A 235 7.42 2.19 14.50
C PRO A 235 8.43 3.33 14.63
N THR A 236 9.71 3.00 14.46
CA THR A 236 10.81 3.96 14.31
C THR A 236 11.53 3.67 13.00
N VAL A 237 11.70 4.70 12.16
CA VAL A 237 12.34 4.60 10.84
C VAL A 237 13.52 5.57 10.81
N GLU A 238 14.74 5.05 10.77
CA GLU A 238 15.98 5.84 10.71
C GLU A 238 16.07 6.94 11.79
N GLY A 239 15.63 6.62 13.00
CA GLY A 239 15.61 7.52 14.15
C GLY A 239 14.33 8.35 14.31
N GLU A 240 13.46 8.40 13.30
CA GLU A 240 12.16 9.06 13.38
C GLU A 240 11.12 8.15 14.04
N VAL A 241 10.54 8.57 15.16
CA VAL A 241 9.49 7.85 15.87
C VAL A 241 8.13 8.27 15.31
N LEU A 242 7.38 7.32 14.77
CA LEU A 242 6.06 7.59 14.18
C LEU A 242 4.97 7.17 15.17
N LEU A 243 4.37 8.14 15.85
CA LEU A 243 3.31 7.89 16.83
C LEU A 243 1.97 7.56 16.15
N PRO A 244 1.18 6.62 16.70
CA PRO A 244 -0.20 6.43 16.27
C PRO A 244 -1.00 7.74 16.34
N CYS A 245 -1.72 8.06 15.28
CA CYS A 245 -2.52 9.28 15.18
C CYS A 245 -3.92 9.16 15.80
N TYR A 246 -4.27 7.96 16.25
CA TYR A 246 -5.55 7.61 16.84
C TYR A 246 -5.30 7.05 18.23
N GLY A 247 -6.20 7.32 19.16
CA GLY A 247 -6.12 6.84 20.53
C GLY A 247 -7.22 5.84 20.88
N CYS A 248 -7.32 5.57 22.17
CA CYS A 248 -8.31 4.64 22.72
C CYS A 248 -9.74 5.10 22.39
N ARG A 249 -10.56 4.18 21.87
CA ARG A 249 -11.98 4.37 21.49
C ARG A 249 -12.17 5.43 20.40
N SER A 250 -11.24 5.50 19.45
CA SER A 250 -11.20 6.52 18.38
C SER A 250 -12.22 6.35 17.24
N PHE A 251 -13.31 5.59 17.40
CA PHE A 251 -14.41 5.61 16.42
C PHE A 251 -15.20 6.93 16.42
N VAL A 252 -14.85 7.85 17.31
CA VAL A 252 -15.27 9.26 17.27
C VAL A 252 -14.24 10.04 16.43
N PRO A 253 -14.66 10.97 15.55
CA PRO A 253 -13.74 11.77 14.74
C PRO A 253 -12.65 12.42 15.59
N GLN A 254 -11.39 12.24 15.18
CA GLN A 254 -10.23 12.89 15.80
C GLN A 254 -9.73 13.99 14.86
N GLU A 255 -9.40 15.17 15.39
CA GLU A 255 -8.73 16.23 14.61
C GLU A 255 -7.23 15.92 14.46
N ASN A 256 -6.88 14.80 13.82
CA ASN A 256 -5.49 14.51 13.47
C ASN A 256 -5.12 15.12 12.10
N HIS A 257 -3.81 15.21 11.85
CA HIS A 257 -3.28 15.81 10.62
C HIS A 257 -3.75 15.10 9.35
N TYR A 258 -3.80 13.76 9.35
CA TYR A 258 -4.21 13.00 8.18
C TYR A 258 -5.69 13.21 7.86
N ASP A 259 -6.56 13.18 8.86
CA ASP A 259 -7.99 13.39 8.69
C ASP A 259 -8.30 14.82 8.25
N ARG A 260 -7.60 15.82 8.82
CA ARG A 260 -7.73 17.22 8.39
C ARG A 260 -7.41 17.37 6.90
N ILE A 261 -6.26 16.87 6.47
CA ILE A 261 -5.81 17.00 5.08
C ILE A 261 -6.70 16.19 4.12
N ARG A 262 -7.13 14.99 4.53
CA ARG A 262 -8.12 14.21 3.78
C ARG A 262 -9.41 15.00 3.62
N HIS A 263 -9.90 15.62 4.69
CA HIS A 263 -11.11 16.42 4.67
C HIS A 263 -10.98 17.62 3.74
N VAL A 264 -9.85 18.34 3.73
CA VAL A 264 -9.59 19.43 2.78
C VAL A 264 -9.81 18.95 1.34
N PHE A 265 -9.16 17.85 0.94
CA PHE A 265 -9.32 17.31 -0.40
C PHE A 265 -10.76 16.88 -0.70
N LEU A 266 -11.39 16.10 0.18
CA LEU A 266 -12.76 15.62 -0.03
C LEU A 266 -13.79 16.75 -0.09
N ALA A 267 -13.58 17.82 0.69
CA ALA A 267 -14.46 18.97 0.73
C ALA A 267 -14.31 19.89 -0.48
N GLU A 268 -13.08 20.05 -0.98
CA GLU A 268 -12.74 20.91 -2.12
C GLU A 268 -12.85 20.18 -3.47
N SER A 269 -12.95 18.84 -3.48
CA SER A 269 -13.10 18.04 -4.71
C SER A 269 -14.38 18.40 -5.45
N THR A 270 -14.29 18.48 -6.78
CA THR A 270 -15.46 18.66 -7.65
C THR A 270 -16.52 17.58 -7.37
N ARG A 271 -17.76 18.01 -7.15
CA ARG A 271 -18.91 17.10 -6.95
C ARG A 271 -19.70 16.96 -8.24
N VAL A 272 -20.06 15.72 -8.56
CA VAL A 272 -20.89 15.39 -9.72
C VAL A 272 -22.33 15.17 -9.24
N GLN A 273 -23.27 15.89 -9.84
CA GLN A 273 -24.70 15.71 -9.60
C GLN A 273 -25.40 15.41 -10.92
N VAL A 274 -26.32 14.46 -10.91
CA VAL A 274 -27.13 14.09 -12.08
C VAL A 274 -28.58 13.98 -11.63
N GLU A 275 -29.51 14.44 -12.47
CA GLU A 275 -30.94 14.26 -12.21
C GLU A 275 -31.30 12.76 -12.15
N SER A 276 -32.16 12.39 -11.20
CA SER A 276 -32.62 11.01 -11.07
C SER A 276 -33.37 10.57 -12.32
N GLY A 277 -32.86 9.56 -13.01
CA GLY A 277 -33.48 8.96 -14.20
C GLY A 277 -33.15 7.47 -14.30
N ALA A 278 -33.75 6.77 -15.26
CA ALA A 278 -33.58 5.34 -15.48
C ALA A 278 -32.20 4.95 -16.10
N THR A 279 -31.19 5.81 -16.00
CA THR A 279 -29.87 5.62 -16.60
C THR A 279 -28.86 5.10 -15.56
N LEU A 280 -27.65 4.74 -16.01
CA LEU A 280 -26.53 4.33 -15.14
C LEU A 280 -25.92 5.49 -14.33
N ALA A 281 -26.54 6.66 -14.29
CA ALA A 281 -26.02 7.84 -13.59
C ALA A 281 -25.66 7.59 -12.12
N PRO A 282 -26.47 6.88 -11.30
CA PRO A 282 -26.10 6.60 -9.91
C PRO A 282 -24.83 5.76 -9.77
N VAL A 283 -24.59 4.84 -10.71
CA VAL A 283 -23.38 4.00 -10.73
C VAL A 283 -22.14 4.85 -11.05
N VAL A 284 -22.25 5.77 -12.02
CA VAL A 284 -21.16 6.68 -12.37
C VAL A 284 -20.83 7.62 -11.21
N VAL A 285 -21.84 8.22 -10.58
CA VAL A 285 -21.64 9.09 -9.40
C VAL A 285 -20.97 8.31 -8.28
N GLY A 286 -21.48 7.11 -7.95
CA GLY A 286 -20.87 6.27 -6.91
C GLY A 286 -19.42 5.87 -7.23
N ALA A 287 -19.11 5.60 -8.51
CA ALA A 287 -17.74 5.29 -8.95
C ALA A 287 -16.80 6.50 -8.81
N VAL A 288 -17.25 7.70 -9.15
CA VAL A 288 -16.47 8.93 -8.98
C VAL A 288 -16.23 9.21 -7.49
N GLU A 289 -17.26 9.10 -6.64
CA GLU A 289 -17.11 9.29 -5.20
C GLU A 289 -16.16 8.27 -4.56
N GLN A 290 -16.22 7.01 -4.99
CA GLN A 290 -15.29 5.98 -4.55
C GLN A 290 -13.87 6.30 -5.02
N ALA A 291 -13.68 6.68 -6.28
CA ALA A 291 -12.37 7.06 -6.82
C ALA A 291 -11.76 8.25 -6.04
N THR A 292 -12.55 9.26 -5.68
CA THR A 292 -12.10 10.37 -4.83
C THR A 292 -11.62 9.87 -3.47
N ARG A 293 -12.37 8.97 -2.82
CA ARG A 293 -11.97 8.38 -1.53
C ARG A 293 -10.73 7.49 -1.65
N ASP A 294 -10.56 6.79 -2.77
CA ASP A 294 -9.40 5.93 -3.04
C ASP A 294 -8.14 6.76 -3.29
N LEU A 295 -8.22 7.85 -4.06
CA LEU A 295 -7.09 8.77 -4.26
C LEU A 295 -6.62 9.38 -2.93
N ALA A 296 -7.57 9.81 -2.09
CA ALA A 296 -7.25 10.32 -0.75
C ALA A 296 -6.55 9.25 0.11
N SER A 297 -6.97 7.99 -0.03
CA SER A 297 -6.44 6.84 0.68
C SER A 297 -5.04 6.41 0.23
N LEU A 298 -4.66 6.76 -1.00
CA LEU A 298 -3.34 6.45 -1.58
C LEU A 298 -2.34 7.60 -1.41
N ARG A 299 -2.69 8.70 -0.75
CA ARG A 299 -1.81 9.87 -0.57
C ARG A 299 -0.49 9.51 0.12
N LEU A 300 0.64 9.91 -0.46
CA LEU A 300 1.97 9.82 0.14
C LEU A 300 2.26 11.09 0.93
N HIS A 301 1.80 11.13 2.19
CA HIS A 301 1.92 12.30 3.06
C HIS A 301 3.36 12.79 3.28
N ASP A 302 4.36 11.88 3.25
CA ASP A 302 5.78 12.24 3.36
C ASP A 302 6.31 13.02 2.14
N LEU A 303 5.56 13.01 1.03
CA LEU A 303 5.89 13.71 -0.21
C LEU A 303 4.97 14.90 -0.48
N ASP A 304 4.11 15.28 0.46
CA ASP A 304 3.29 16.46 0.35
C ASP A 304 4.17 17.71 0.15
N VAL A 305 3.80 18.54 -0.83
CA VAL A 305 4.43 19.84 -1.06
C VAL A 305 3.78 20.87 -0.12
N HIS A 306 2.46 20.82 -0.03
CA HIS A 306 1.61 21.47 0.97
C HIS A 306 0.21 20.83 0.93
N GLU A 307 -0.75 21.33 1.73
CA GLU A 307 -2.07 20.69 1.90
C GLU A 307 -2.82 20.46 0.56
N ARG A 308 -2.72 21.42 -0.38
CA ARG A 308 -3.29 21.41 -1.76
C ARG A 308 -2.30 21.07 -2.90
N ALA A 309 -1.17 20.45 -2.61
CA ALA A 309 -0.25 19.95 -3.65
C ALA A 309 0.43 18.69 -3.15
N TRP A 310 -0.03 17.54 -3.63
CA TRP A 310 0.34 16.22 -3.12
C TRP A 310 0.37 15.15 -4.20
N THR A 311 0.87 13.95 -3.88
CA THR A 311 0.96 12.81 -4.80
C THR A 311 0.47 11.53 -4.15
N VAL A 312 0.22 10.50 -4.97
CA VAL A 312 -0.26 9.19 -4.54
C VAL A 312 0.82 8.12 -4.62
N ALA A 313 0.63 7.02 -3.90
CA ALA A 313 1.28 5.75 -4.14
C ALA A 313 0.69 5.08 -5.39
N ALA A 314 1.45 4.16 -6.00
CA ALA A 314 0.95 3.41 -7.15
C ALA A 314 -0.09 2.34 -6.77
N GLY A 315 -0.07 1.84 -5.54
CA GLY A 315 -1.12 0.95 -5.04
C GLY A 315 -0.71 0.11 -3.84
N LEU A 316 -1.70 -0.52 -3.21
CA LEU A 316 -1.51 -1.38 -2.05
C LEU A 316 -1.45 -2.87 -2.42
N PRO A 317 -0.80 -3.71 -1.60
CA PRO A 317 0.20 -3.33 -0.60
C PRO A 317 1.56 -3.09 -1.29
N THR A 318 1.89 -3.83 -2.34
CA THR A 318 3.27 -3.96 -2.87
C THR A 318 3.87 -2.68 -3.47
N TYR A 319 3.05 -1.67 -3.80
CA TYR A 319 3.48 -0.49 -4.54
C TYR A 319 3.25 0.82 -3.76
N VAL A 320 3.43 0.77 -2.43
CA VAL A 320 3.38 1.95 -1.51
C VAL A 320 4.67 2.77 -1.63
N ALA A 321 4.94 3.25 -2.85
CA ALA A 321 6.12 4.03 -3.19
C ALA A 321 5.79 5.01 -4.33
N LEU A 322 6.73 5.92 -4.60
CA LEU A 322 6.57 6.90 -5.68
C LEU A 322 6.92 6.24 -7.01
N PHE A 323 5.94 6.16 -7.92
CA PHE A 323 6.14 5.68 -9.30
C PHE A 323 5.84 6.80 -10.29
N GLY A 324 6.83 7.25 -11.06
CA GLY A 324 6.71 8.47 -11.84
C GLY A 324 5.60 8.43 -12.88
N ARG A 325 5.52 7.37 -13.70
CA ARG A 325 4.44 7.27 -14.69
C ARG A 325 3.07 7.13 -14.04
N ASP A 326 2.98 6.27 -13.04
CA ASP A 326 1.70 5.86 -12.45
C ASP A 326 1.06 7.04 -11.69
N THR A 327 1.88 7.82 -10.97
CA THR A 327 1.45 9.07 -10.33
C THR A 327 1.05 10.15 -11.33
N LEU A 328 1.81 10.34 -12.42
CA LEU A 328 1.42 11.27 -13.50
C LEU A 328 0.08 10.88 -14.12
N THR A 329 -0.16 9.59 -14.35
CA THR A 329 -1.42 9.10 -14.94
C THR A 329 -2.57 9.34 -13.99
N ALA A 330 -2.42 8.97 -12.71
CA ALA A 330 -3.45 9.19 -11.70
C ALA A 330 -3.76 10.69 -11.53
N ALA A 331 -2.72 11.53 -11.50
CA ALA A 331 -2.86 12.98 -11.36
C ALA A 331 -3.60 13.61 -12.55
N TRP A 332 -3.26 13.23 -13.78
CA TRP A 332 -3.96 13.72 -14.98
C TRP A 332 -5.41 13.22 -15.04
N GLN A 333 -5.65 11.93 -14.77
CA GLN A 333 -7.02 11.39 -14.80
C GLN A 333 -7.91 11.93 -13.67
N ALA A 334 -7.30 12.36 -12.56
CA ALA A 334 -8.00 12.97 -11.43
C ALA A 334 -8.25 14.48 -11.60
N GLU A 335 -7.83 15.10 -12.72
CA GLU A 335 -7.98 16.53 -13.01
C GLU A 335 -9.41 17.03 -12.83
N LEU A 336 -10.41 16.21 -13.18
CA LEU A 336 -11.83 16.54 -12.99
C LEU A 336 -12.21 16.77 -11.53
N LEU A 337 -11.46 16.20 -10.58
CA LEU A 337 -11.65 16.38 -9.14
C LEU A 337 -10.95 17.63 -8.61
N GLY A 338 -9.86 18.06 -9.26
CA GLY A 338 -9.07 19.24 -8.88
C GLY A 338 -7.60 19.16 -9.35
N PRO A 339 -6.87 20.29 -9.41
CA PRO A 339 -5.50 20.34 -9.91
C PRO A 339 -4.43 19.88 -8.90
N GLU A 340 -4.80 19.60 -7.64
CA GLU A 340 -3.88 19.40 -6.51
C GLU A 340 -2.91 18.24 -6.72
N LEU A 341 -3.38 17.13 -7.31
CA LEU A 341 -2.52 15.97 -7.60
C LEU A 341 -1.51 16.27 -8.70
N MET A 342 -1.90 17.00 -9.75
CA MET A 342 -0.97 17.40 -10.82
C MET A 342 0.10 18.33 -10.27
N GLN A 343 -0.30 19.32 -9.46
CA GLN A 343 0.64 20.25 -8.84
C GLN A 343 1.68 19.54 -7.96
N GLY A 344 1.22 18.65 -7.08
CA GLY A 344 2.11 17.89 -6.20
C GLY A 344 2.99 16.91 -6.95
N THR A 345 2.42 16.12 -7.86
CA THR A 345 3.15 15.11 -8.63
C THR A 345 4.25 15.74 -9.49
N LEU A 346 3.95 16.83 -10.21
CA LEU A 346 4.93 17.53 -11.04
C LEU A 346 6.09 18.07 -10.19
N GLU A 347 5.78 18.72 -9.07
CA GLU A 347 6.77 19.25 -8.14
C GLU A 347 7.66 18.15 -7.55
N VAL A 348 7.07 17.04 -7.08
CA VAL A 348 7.81 15.90 -6.53
C VAL A 348 8.73 15.28 -7.58
N LEU A 349 8.23 15.03 -8.80
CA LEU A 349 9.06 14.43 -9.86
C LEU A 349 10.16 15.36 -10.35
N ALA A 350 9.94 16.67 -10.40
CA ALA A 350 10.98 17.65 -10.72
C ALA A 350 12.14 17.61 -9.72
N ARG A 351 11.87 17.42 -8.42
CA ARG A 351 12.91 17.28 -7.38
C ARG A 351 13.79 16.06 -7.59
N PHE A 352 13.22 14.99 -8.15
CA PHE A 352 13.91 13.75 -8.47
C PHE A 352 14.38 13.65 -9.91
N GLN A 353 14.35 14.72 -10.72
CA GLN A 353 14.84 14.64 -12.09
C GLN A 353 16.35 14.38 -12.11
N GLY A 354 16.79 13.43 -12.95
CA GLY A 354 18.18 13.02 -13.06
C GLY A 354 19.08 14.18 -13.47
N ARG A 355 20.25 14.28 -12.83
CA ARG A 355 21.23 15.36 -13.03
C ARG A 355 22.58 14.84 -13.54
N GLY A 356 22.89 13.59 -13.25
CA GLY A 356 24.14 12.94 -13.62
C GLY A 356 23.93 11.73 -14.52
N VAL A 357 25.04 11.11 -14.92
CA VAL A 357 25.03 9.79 -15.57
C VAL A 357 25.42 8.75 -14.52
N ASP A 358 24.47 7.90 -14.12
CA ASP A 358 24.72 6.74 -13.27
C ASP A 358 24.11 5.48 -13.89
N ASN A 359 24.98 4.59 -14.36
CA ASN A 359 24.57 3.32 -14.97
C ASN A 359 23.90 2.35 -13.99
N TRP A 360 24.11 2.49 -12.68
CA TRP A 360 23.47 1.62 -11.70
C TRP A 360 21.98 1.95 -11.57
N ARG A 361 21.67 3.23 -11.42
CA ARG A 361 20.31 3.78 -11.31
C ARG A 361 19.60 3.97 -12.65
N ASP A 362 20.30 3.75 -13.76
CA ASP A 362 19.89 4.17 -15.11
C ASP A 362 19.63 5.70 -15.21
N GLU A 363 20.28 6.48 -14.34
CA GLU A 363 20.13 7.94 -14.29
C GLU A 363 20.88 8.62 -15.45
N GLN A 364 20.22 9.60 -16.06
CA GLN A 364 20.79 10.47 -17.08
C GLN A 364 20.26 11.90 -16.89
N PRO A 365 21.00 12.95 -17.28
CA PRO A 365 20.54 14.33 -17.16
C PRO A 365 19.20 14.55 -17.88
N GLY A 366 18.22 15.11 -17.17
CA GLY A 366 16.87 15.38 -17.66
C GLY A 366 15.90 14.19 -17.58
N ARG A 367 16.37 12.98 -17.30
CA ARG A 367 15.51 11.79 -17.20
C ARG A 367 14.63 11.85 -15.94
N MET A 368 13.34 11.57 -16.08
CA MET A 368 12.43 11.53 -14.94
C MET A 368 12.49 10.18 -14.21
N LEU A 369 12.25 10.23 -12.90
CA LEU A 369 12.23 9.07 -12.01
C LEU A 369 11.25 7.99 -12.50
N HIS A 370 11.67 6.72 -12.44
CA HIS A 370 10.75 5.61 -12.64
C HIS A 370 10.06 5.23 -11.34
N GLU A 371 10.85 4.95 -10.30
CA GLU A 371 10.40 4.52 -8.99
C GLU A 371 11.41 4.93 -7.92
N ALA A 372 10.93 5.29 -6.72
CA ALA A 372 11.77 5.56 -5.56
C ALA A 372 11.22 4.86 -4.31
N HIS A 373 12.06 4.00 -3.75
CA HIS A 373 11.73 3.10 -2.66
C HIS A 373 12.53 3.44 -1.39
N THR A 374 11.90 3.17 -0.25
CA THR A 374 12.48 3.30 1.09
C THR A 374 12.65 1.96 1.78
N SER A 375 12.54 0.83 1.07
CA SER A 375 12.72 -0.51 1.67
C SER A 375 14.17 -0.73 2.15
N PRO A 376 14.42 -1.65 3.10
CA PRO A 376 15.76 -1.94 3.60
C PRO A 376 16.72 -2.35 2.47
N SER A 377 16.27 -3.19 1.53
CA SER A 377 17.07 -3.62 0.37
C SER A 377 17.50 -2.44 -0.51
N ALA A 378 16.60 -1.48 -0.74
CA ALA A 378 16.89 -0.29 -1.52
C ALA A 378 17.91 0.61 -0.79
N LEU A 379 17.76 0.80 0.53
CA LEU A 379 18.65 1.62 1.34
C LEU A 379 20.06 1.01 1.49
N LEU A 380 20.14 -0.31 1.70
CA LEU A 380 21.40 -1.06 1.77
C LEU A 380 22.10 -1.18 0.40
N GLY A 381 21.48 -0.70 -0.68
CA GLY A 381 22.08 -0.67 -2.01
C GLY A 381 22.11 -2.05 -2.69
N CYS A 382 21.21 -2.96 -2.31
CA CYS A 382 21.07 -4.30 -2.91
C CYS A 382 20.57 -4.21 -4.37
N ASP A 383 19.78 -3.19 -4.67
CA ASP A 383 19.20 -2.90 -5.97
C ASP A 383 19.15 -1.38 -6.21
N PRO A 384 18.89 -0.90 -7.44
CA PRO A 384 18.93 0.53 -7.74
C PRO A 384 17.68 1.31 -7.31
N ARG A 385 16.68 0.66 -6.69
CA ARG A 385 15.32 1.19 -6.52
C ARG A 385 15.19 2.28 -5.47
N ARG A 386 16.26 2.57 -4.71
CA ARG A 386 16.31 3.79 -3.88
C ARG A 386 15.96 5.02 -4.72
N ARG A 387 16.50 5.11 -5.94
CA ARG A 387 16.11 6.04 -7.00
C ARG A 387 16.41 5.40 -8.34
N TYR A 388 15.43 4.76 -8.94
CA TYR A 388 15.60 4.09 -10.22
C TYR A 388 14.94 4.88 -11.34
N TYR A 389 15.65 5.02 -12.46
CA TYR A 389 15.23 5.82 -13.61
C TYR A 389 14.93 4.95 -14.82
N GLY A 390 14.69 3.64 -14.66
CA GLY A 390 14.55 2.69 -15.78
C GLY A 390 13.40 2.93 -16.78
N SER A 391 12.54 3.92 -16.54
CA SER A 391 11.41 4.28 -17.41
C SER A 391 11.85 5.22 -18.53
N VAL A 392 11.28 5.03 -19.72
CA VAL A 392 11.35 6.01 -20.83
C VAL A 392 10.11 6.89 -20.83
N THR A 393 8.96 6.31 -20.50
CA THR A 393 7.64 6.94 -20.63
C THR A 393 7.45 8.11 -19.67
N THR A 394 8.03 8.06 -18.46
CA THR A 394 7.86 9.13 -17.48
C THR A 394 8.40 10.47 -18.01
N SER A 395 9.58 10.47 -18.63
CA SER A 395 10.19 11.70 -19.17
C SER A 395 9.37 12.33 -20.30
N GLY A 396 8.75 11.49 -21.14
CA GLY A 396 7.89 11.96 -22.23
C GLY A 396 6.49 12.34 -21.79
N PHE A 397 5.99 11.77 -20.69
CA PHE A 397 4.64 12.04 -20.19
C PHE A 397 4.58 13.26 -19.26
N TYR A 398 5.65 13.54 -18.51
CA TYR A 398 5.75 14.75 -17.69
C TYR A 398 5.37 16.06 -18.44
N PRO A 399 5.93 16.38 -19.63
CA PRO A 399 5.54 17.60 -20.36
C PRO A 399 4.06 17.63 -20.77
N VAL A 400 3.43 16.46 -20.99
CA VAL A 400 1.98 16.38 -21.26
C VAL A 400 1.22 16.85 -20.03
N VAL A 401 1.50 16.29 -18.85
CA VAL A 401 0.81 16.67 -17.62
C VAL A 401 1.06 18.15 -17.25
N VAL A 402 2.23 18.72 -17.58
CA VAL A 402 2.46 20.17 -17.45
C VAL A 402 1.53 20.98 -18.36
N ALA A 403 1.31 20.53 -19.60
CA ALA A 403 0.40 21.19 -20.52
C ALA A 403 -1.07 21.05 -20.07
N GLU A 404 -1.46 19.88 -19.57
CA GLU A 404 -2.81 19.64 -19.03
C GLU A 404 -3.08 20.53 -17.81
N LEU A 405 -2.11 20.67 -16.89
CA LEU A 405 -2.23 21.61 -15.77
C LEU A 405 -2.45 23.05 -16.25
N TRP A 406 -1.77 23.48 -17.31
CA TRP A 406 -2.01 24.78 -17.93
C TRP A 406 -3.41 24.88 -18.55
N HIS A 407 -3.85 23.85 -19.28
CA HIS A 407 -5.17 23.81 -19.91
C HIS A 407 -6.30 23.88 -18.89
N TRP A 408 -6.17 23.22 -17.74
CA TRP A 408 -7.17 23.24 -16.68
C TRP A 408 -7.23 24.56 -15.92
N THR A 409 -6.05 25.09 -15.54
CA THR A 409 -5.98 26.19 -14.58
C THR A 409 -5.85 27.57 -15.24
N GLY A 410 -5.27 27.65 -16.44
CA GLY A 410 -4.86 28.91 -17.05
C GLY A 410 -3.83 29.70 -16.23
N ASP A 411 -3.23 29.11 -15.19
CA ASP A 411 -2.32 29.80 -14.28
C ASP A 411 -0.86 29.70 -14.78
N ARG A 412 -0.35 30.82 -15.28
CA ARG A 412 0.99 30.89 -15.88
C ARG A 412 2.08 30.86 -14.81
N GLU A 413 1.81 31.45 -13.65
CA GLU A 413 2.75 31.51 -12.54
C GLU A 413 2.95 30.12 -11.94
N LEU A 414 1.86 29.37 -11.77
CA LEU A 414 1.88 27.99 -11.32
C LEU A 414 2.73 27.11 -12.25
N VAL A 415 2.45 27.15 -13.56
CA VAL A 415 3.07 26.25 -14.55
C VAL A 415 4.53 26.59 -14.81
N ARG A 416 4.94 27.87 -14.68
CA ARG A 416 6.31 28.33 -15.05
C ARG A 416 7.42 27.49 -14.44
N ARG A 417 7.27 27.06 -13.19
CA ARG A 417 8.29 26.28 -12.47
C ARG A 417 8.52 24.89 -13.07
N PHE A 418 7.53 24.33 -13.77
CA PHE A 418 7.60 22.99 -14.37
C PHE A 418 8.10 22.98 -15.82
N VAL A 419 8.14 24.16 -16.47
CA VAL A 419 8.58 24.28 -17.87
C VAL A 419 10.03 23.82 -18.04
N ARG A 420 10.94 24.22 -17.14
CA ARG A 420 12.35 23.83 -17.27
C ARG A 420 12.53 22.31 -17.12
N PRO A 421 12.00 21.65 -16.06
CA PRO A 421 12.02 20.20 -15.97
C PRO A 421 11.41 19.48 -17.18
N ALA A 422 10.30 19.99 -17.71
CA ALA A 422 9.66 19.44 -18.91
C ALA A 422 10.58 19.49 -20.15
N LEU A 423 11.22 20.63 -20.40
CA LEU A 423 12.17 20.79 -21.50
C LEU A 423 13.42 19.92 -21.33
N ASP A 424 13.90 19.75 -20.09
CA ASP A 424 15.01 18.84 -19.80
C ASP A 424 14.63 17.36 -20.09
N GLY A 425 13.39 16.96 -19.79
CA GLY A 425 12.85 15.64 -20.15
C GLY A 425 12.76 15.41 -21.66
N LEU A 426 12.33 16.42 -22.42
CA LEU A 426 12.30 16.37 -23.88
C LEU A 426 13.72 16.31 -24.49
N ARG A 427 14.64 17.16 -24.02
CA ARG A 427 16.05 17.12 -24.43
C ARG A 427 16.69 15.76 -24.15
N TRP A 428 16.33 15.13 -23.04
CA TRP A 428 16.79 13.78 -22.73
C TRP A 428 16.32 12.76 -23.77
N LEU A 429 15.05 12.82 -24.21
CA LEU A 429 14.54 11.94 -25.27
C LEU A 429 15.33 12.10 -26.58
N ASP A 430 15.58 13.35 -26.99
CA ASP A 430 16.34 13.65 -28.21
C ASP A 430 17.79 13.16 -28.13
N THR A 431 18.41 13.27 -26.96
CA THR A 431 19.86 12.99 -26.80
C THR A 431 20.14 11.52 -26.51
N TYR A 432 19.35 10.91 -25.63
CA TYR A 432 19.62 9.60 -25.06
C TYR A 432 18.70 8.51 -25.61
N ALA A 433 17.41 8.81 -25.85
CA ALA A 433 16.48 7.81 -26.37
C ALA A 433 16.61 7.65 -27.90
N ALA A 434 16.83 8.75 -28.64
CA ALA A 434 16.93 8.73 -30.10
C ALA A 434 18.13 7.91 -30.63
N ARG A 435 19.22 7.79 -29.84
CA ARG A 435 20.41 6.98 -30.18
C ARG A 435 20.12 5.49 -30.42
N HIS A 436 18.90 5.02 -30.15
CA HIS A 436 18.48 3.63 -30.30
C HIS A 436 17.41 3.40 -31.40
N GLY A 437 17.16 4.37 -32.29
CA GLY A 437 16.38 4.16 -33.52
C GLY A 437 14.85 4.08 -33.36
N GLY A 438 14.29 4.67 -32.29
CA GLY A 438 12.86 4.62 -31.94
C GLY A 438 12.66 4.21 -30.47
N PHE A 439 11.41 3.93 -30.06
CA PHE A 439 11.03 3.50 -28.70
C PHE A 439 11.56 2.09 -28.33
N TYR A 440 12.86 1.84 -28.45
CA TYR A 440 13.51 0.60 -28.04
C TYR A 440 14.41 0.87 -26.83
N TYR A 441 14.02 0.34 -25.66
CA TYR A 441 14.81 0.43 -24.44
C TYR A 441 15.70 -0.81 -24.27
N HIS A 442 17.02 -0.61 -24.21
CA HIS A 442 17.96 -1.60 -23.68
C HIS A 442 18.28 -1.30 -22.21
N ARG A 443 17.86 -2.20 -21.34
CA ARG A 443 18.20 -2.22 -19.92
C ARG A 443 19.72 -2.37 -19.73
N ARG A 444 20.38 -1.44 -19.02
CA ARG A 444 21.81 -1.54 -18.70
C ARG A 444 22.08 -2.22 -17.36
N SER A 445 21.13 -2.21 -16.42
CA SER A 445 21.25 -2.94 -15.15
C SER A 445 21.19 -4.46 -15.35
N ARG A 446 22.30 -5.17 -15.07
CA ARG A 446 22.41 -6.63 -15.29
C ARG A 446 21.71 -7.51 -14.24
N ARG A 447 21.07 -6.96 -13.19
CA ARG A 447 20.88 -7.70 -11.91
C ARG A 447 19.49 -7.82 -11.28
N LEU A 448 18.41 -7.32 -11.88
CA LEU A 448 17.06 -7.70 -11.39
C LEU A 448 16.74 -9.08 -11.96
N PRO A 449 16.36 -10.07 -11.14
CA PRO A 449 15.64 -11.25 -11.60
C PRO A 449 14.44 -10.83 -12.44
N ARG A 450 13.87 -11.73 -13.24
CA ARG A 450 12.57 -11.53 -13.89
C ARG A 450 11.44 -11.41 -12.83
N ALA A 451 11.48 -10.38 -11.97
CA ALA A 451 10.25 -9.80 -11.48
C ALA A 451 9.46 -9.41 -12.72
N ARG A 452 8.15 -9.67 -12.72
CA ARG A 452 7.24 -9.35 -13.82
C ARG A 452 7.21 -7.84 -14.04
N SER A 453 8.27 -7.25 -14.58
CA SER A 453 8.23 -5.95 -15.20
C SER A 453 7.24 -6.10 -16.34
N LYS A 454 6.05 -5.52 -16.21
CA LYS A 454 5.17 -5.23 -17.35
C LYS A 454 5.82 -4.13 -18.22
N ALA A 455 7.12 -4.25 -18.51
CA ALA A 455 7.68 -3.73 -19.73
C ALA A 455 7.18 -4.70 -20.79
N SER A 456 6.26 -4.25 -21.62
CA SER A 456 5.74 -4.98 -22.77
C SER A 456 6.91 -5.48 -23.62
N SER A 457 7.31 -6.73 -23.41
CA SER A 457 8.06 -7.48 -24.39
C SER A 457 7.09 -7.79 -25.52
N VAL A 458 7.00 -6.90 -26.51
CA VAL A 458 6.42 -7.27 -27.80
C VAL A 458 7.39 -8.28 -28.42
N SER A 459 7.07 -9.56 -28.25
CA SER A 459 7.76 -10.63 -28.96
C SER A 459 7.55 -10.43 -30.46
N ARG A 460 8.60 -10.65 -31.25
CA ARG A 460 8.52 -10.70 -32.71
C ARG A 460 7.46 -11.71 -33.15
N SER A 461 6.26 -11.25 -33.43
CA SER A 461 5.32 -11.93 -34.31
C SER A 461 4.96 -10.95 -35.41
N SER A 462 5.26 -11.36 -36.64
CA SER A 462 4.84 -10.71 -37.87
C SER A 462 3.31 -10.60 -37.89
N ILE A 463 2.78 -9.42 -37.60
CA ILE A 463 1.37 -9.11 -37.87
C ILE A 463 1.28 -8.69 -39.33
N SER A 464 0.79 -9.63 -40.15
CA SER A 464 0.35 -9.35 -41.50
C SER A 464 -0.82 -8.36 -41.45
N ARG A 465 -0.73 -7.32 -42.29
CA ARG A 465 -1.83 -6.37 -42.50
C ARG A 465 -3.04 -7.12 -43.05
N ARG A 466 -4.14 -7.20 -42.29
CA ARG A 466 -5.49 -7.30 -42.83
C ARG A 466 -6.49 -6.50 -42.01
N CYS A 467 -7.18 -5.63 -42.75
CA CYS A 467 -8.52 -5.11 -42.54
C CYS A 467 -8.74 -4.08 -41.42
N CYS A 468 -8.77 -2.80 -41.81
CA CYS A 468 -10.01 -2.02 -41.97
C CYS A 468 -9.65 -0.66 -42.58
N GLY A 469 -9.56 -0.61 -43.91
CA GLY A 469 -9.35 0.61 -44.67
C GLY A 469 -10.70 1.19 -45.11
N GLY A 470 -11.08 2.32 -44.52
CA GLY A 470 -12.02 3.25 -45.13
C GLY A 470 -11.36 3.89 -46.35
N SER A 471 -12.06 3.87 -47.47
CA SER A 471 -11.64 4.41 -48.75
C SER A 471 -11.53 5.93 -48.72
N VAL A 472 -10.32 6.45 -48.92
CA VAL A 472 -10.10 7.81 -49.44
C VAL A 472 -9.20 7.69 -50.67
N THR A 473 -9.80 7.89 -51.83
CA THR A 473 -9.18 7.86 -53.15
C THR A 473 -8.28 9.09 -53.30
N ARG A 474 -6.96 8.89 -53.47
CA ARG A 474 -6.05 9.94 -53.94
C ARG A 474 -5.70 9.66 -55.41
N MET A 475 -6.16 10.56 -56.26
CA MET A 475 -5.95 10.57 -57.70
C MET A 475 -4.51 11.05 -57.99
N GLU A 476 -3.66 10.19 -58.56
CA GLU A 476 -2.32 10.58 -59.03
C GLU A 476 -2.36 10.96 -60.51
N ARG A 477 -1.84 12.14 -60.83
CA ARG A 477 -1.64 12.65 -62.19
C ARG A 477 -0.41 11.99 -62.81
N GLY A 478 -0.57 11.57 -64.07
CA GLY A 478 0.44 10.86 -64.85
C GLY A 478 1.72 11.66 -65.14
N GLY A 479 2.78 10.90 -65.32
CA GLY A 479 4.05 11.34 -65.90
C GLY A 479 4.62 10.20 -66.74
N SER A 480 4.47 10.35 -68.06
CA SER A 480 5.07 9.53 -69.11
C SER A 480 6.59 9.67 -69.10
N THR A 481 7.32 8.55 -69.20
CA THR A 481 8.46 8.40 -70.13
C THR A 481 8.73 6.92 -70.37
N ALA A 482 8.93 6.58 -71.63
CA ALA A 482 9.05 5.23 -72.16
C ALA A 482 10.51 4.82 -72.44
N LYS A 483 10.72 3.50 -72.37
CA LYS A 483 11.59 2.64 -73.23
C LYS A 483 13.14 2.64 -72.99
N PRO A 484 13.87 1.58 -73.44
CA PRO A 484 13.70 0.15 -73.14
C PRO A 484 15.02 -0.67 -73.06
N ALA A 485 14.85 -2.00 -72.95
CA ALA A 485 15.63 -3.09 -73.57
C ALA A 485 16.70 -3.80 -72.73
N SER A 486 16.35 -5.00 -72.26
CA SER A 486 16.63 -6.28 -72.95
C SER A 486 15.61 -7.33 -72.54
#